data_AF-A0A8B9IP73-F1
#
_entry.id   AF-A0A8B9IP73-F1
#
_cell.length_a   1.000
_cell.length_b   1.000
_cell.length_c   1.000
_cell.angle_alpha   90.00
_cell.angle_beta   90.00
_cell.angle_gamma   90.00
#
_symmetry.space_group_name_H-M   'P 1'
#
loop_
_entity.id
_entity.type
_entity.pdbx_description
1 polymer ?
#
loop_
_entity_poly.entity_id
_entity_poly.type
_entity_poly.pdbx_seq_one_letter_code
_entity_poly.pdbx_strand_id
1 'polypeptide(L)'
;MSMSSRAEFLPEKLLCLLPCKHTCFGGFALVFKVNKADAATLDAGDVYSAVKLYGLTVVAKEIYDQGNCVFAVAVAKRGTLDIQRLRGVRSCHNGARWTSGWNIPLGFLLARNDLSWDEAQPLSQVISEYFNASCIPGVGVAAPQLCALCQGQKSFVRDKNHFCETSSNEPFYDSEGAFRCLKNGVADVAFLDHLTIMRATGNLKKSDSF
;
A
#
# COMPACT_ATOMS: atom_id res chain seq x y z
N MET A 1 11.97 -19.43 22.94
CA MET A 1 12.53 -20.45 22.03
C MET A 1 12.95 -19.73 20.76
N SER A 2 14.24 -19.49 20.63
CA SER A 2 14.87 -18.96 19.42
C SER A 2 14.98 -20.10 18.42
N MET A 3 14.32 -20.02 17.27
CA MET A 3 14.75 -20.81 16.11
C MET A 3 15.84 -19.99 15.42
N SER A 4 17.07 -20.28 15.79
CA SER A 4 18.24 -19.95 14.98
C SER A 4 18.20 -20.86 13.77
N SER A 5 17.80 -20.32 12.62
CA SER A 5 18.12 -20.96 11.34
C SER A 5 19.60 -20.69 11.10
N ARG A 6 20.45 -21.69 11.33
CA ARG A 6 21.65 -21.83 10.48
C ARG A 6 21.16 -21.79 9.03
N ALA A 7 21.96 -21.26 8.12
CA ALA A 7 21.77 -21.48 6.69
C ALA A 7 21.95 -22.98 6.39
N GLU A 8 20.97 -23.77 6.80
CA GLU A 8 20.72 -25.10 6.26
C GLU A 8 20.14 -24.87 4.88
N PHE A 9 20.82 -25.41 3.89
CA PHE A 9 20.31 -25.55 2.53
C PHE A 9 18.87 -26.05 2.60
N LEU A 10 17.91 -25.20 2.21
CA LEU A 10 16.57 -25.69 1.92
C LEU A 10 16.73 -26.70 0.76
N PRO A 11 16.25 -27.95 0.91
CA PRO A 11 16.38 -28.97 -0.14
C PRO A 11 15.52 -28.67 -1.37
N GLU A 12 14.62 -27.69 -1.28
CA GLU A 12 13.67 -27.31 -2.32
C GLU A 12 14.20 -26.10 -3.11
N LYS A 13 14.18 -26.20 -4.44
CA LYS A 13 14.56 -25.11 -5.34
C LYS A 13 13.49 -24.01 -5.30
N LEU A 14 13.88 -22.79 -4.94
CA LEU A 14 13.01 -21.63 -5.01
C LEU A 14 12.95 -21.12 -6.46
N LEU A 15 11.75 -21.04 -7.05
CA LEU A 15 11.52 -20.43 -8.37
C LEU A 15 10.73 -19.13 -8.22
N CYS A 16 11.33 -18.01 -8.61
CA CYS A 16 10.65 -16.71 -8.59
C CYS A 16 9.77 -16.56 -9.83
N LEU A 17 8.50 -16.27 -9.62
CA LEU A 17 7.56 -15.91 -10.67
C LEU A 17 7.21 -14.44 -10.56
N LEU A 18 7.20 -13.76 -11.69
CA LEU A 18 6.73 -12.38 -11.79
C LEU A 18 5.23 -12.42 -12.11
N PRO A 19 4.32 -12.20 -11.13
CA PRO A 19 2.90 -12.05 -11.44
C PRO A 19 2.68 -10.83 -12.35
N CYS A 20 1.69 -10.93 -13.23
CA CYS A 20 1.46 -10.05 -14.38
C CYS A 20 1.65 -8.55 -14.14
N LYS A 21 2.43 -7.91 -15.03
CA LYS A 21 2.57 -6.45 -15.22
C LYS A 21 1.28 -5.67 -15.53
N HIS A 22 0.11 -6.32 -15.59
CA HIS A 22 -1.06 -5.75 -16.30
C HIS A 22 -2.41 -5.86 -15.58
N THR A 23 -2.51 -6.51 -14.42
CA THR A 23 -3.70 -6.50 -13.53
C THR A 23 -3.36 -7.28 -12.25
N CYS A 24 -2.70 -6.63 -11.29
CA CYS A 24 -2.06 -7.35 -10.18
C CYS A 24 -3.03 -7.98 -9.18
N PHE A 25 -4.23 -7.44 -8.98
CA PHE A 25 -5.14 -8.02 -7.98
C PHE A 25 -5.85 -9.29 -8.46
N GLY A 26 -6.29 -9.29 -9.72
CA GLY A 26 -6.80 -10.51 -10.36
C GLY A 26 -5.66 -11.49 -10.63
N GLY A 27 -4.51 -11.02 -11.10
CA GLY A 27 -3.39 -11.86 -11.52
C GLY A 27 -2.72 -12.63 -10.38
N PHE A 28 -2.46 -12.00 -9.24
CA PHE A 28 -1.75 -12.65 -8.13
C PHE A 28 -2.55 -13.82 -7.54
N ALA A 29 -3.79 -13.57 -7.09
CA ALA A 29 -4.60 -14.60 -6.46
C ALA A 29 -5.11 -15.66 -7.46
N LEU A 30 -5.23 -15.30 -8.74
CA LEU A 30 -5.51 -16.26 -9.82
C LEU A 30 -4.31 -17.19 -10.05
N VAL A 31 -3.06 -16.70 -9.99
CA VAL A 31 -1.85 -17.51 -10.13
C VAL A 31 -1.78 -18.63 -9.08
N PHE A 32 -2.20 -18.37 -7.83
CA PHE A 32 -2.35 -19.44 -6.82
C PHE A 32 -3.50 -20.39 -7.14
N LYS A 33 -4.67 -19.87 -7.54
CA LYS A 33 -5.82 -20.72 -7.91
C LYS A 33 -5.54 -21.63 -9.11
N VAL A 34 -4.64 -21.25 -10.02
CA VAL A 34 -4.24 -22.09 -11.15
C VAL A 34 -2.96 -22.90 -10.89
N ASN A 35 -2.56 -23.06 -9.61
CA ASN A 35 -1.35 -23.79 -9.19
C ASN A 35 -0.08 -23.35 -9.91
N LYS A 36 0.05 -22.04 -10.18
CA LYS A 36 1.24 -21.49 -10.81
C LYS A 36 2.24 -20.95 -9.81
N ALA A 37 1.85 -20.62 -8.58
CA ALA A 37 2.78 -20.23 -7.51
C ALA A 37 2.31 -20.82 -6.16
N ASP A 38 3.23 -20.96 -5.20
CA ASP A 38 2.99 -21.67 -3.95
C ASP A 38 2.92 -20.76 -2.71
N ALA A 39 3.72 -19.69 -2.67
CA ALA A 39 3.67 -18.70 -1.59
C ALA A 39 3.93 -17.27 -2.08
N ALA A 40 3.42 -16.29 -1.32
CA ALA A 40 3.91 -14.92 -1.36
C ALA A 40 3.55 -14.13 -0.09
N THR A 41 4.28 -13.04 0.11
CA THR A 41 4.06 -12.05 1.18
C THR A 41 3.06 -11.00 0.69
N LEU A 42 2.14 -10.61 1.58
CA LEU A 42 1.03 -9.70 1.30
C LEU A 42 0.77 -8.81 2.52
N ASP A 43 0.32 -7.58 2.28
CA ASP A 43 -0.28 -6.75 3.32
C ASP A 43 -1.57 -7.37 3.86
N ALA A 44 -1.94 -7.07 5.12
CA ALA A 44 -3.11 -7.65 5.76
C ALA A 44 -4.45 -7.40 5.02
N GLY A 45 -4.58 -6.28 4.29
CA GLY A 45 -5.76 -6.00 3.46
C GLY A 45 -5.85 -6.94 2.24
N ASP A 46 -4.71 -7.28 1.68
CA ASP A 46 -4.60 -8.23 0.57
C ASP A 46 -4.78 -9.67 1.07
N VAL A 47 -4.26 -9.99 2.27
CA VAL A 47 -4.53 -11.26 2.95
C VAL A 47 -6.03 -11.45 3.18
N TYR A 48 -6.75 -10.44 3.67
CA TYR A 48 -8.20 -10.52 3.86
C TYR A 48 -8.90 -10.90 2.55
N SER A 49 -8.49 -10.25 1.46
CA SER A 49 -9.05 -10.47 0.12
C SER A 49 -8.71 -11.85 -0.43
N ALA A 50 -7.46 -12.29 -0.26
CA ALA A 50 -6.95 -13.59 -0.65
C ALA A 50 -7.70 -14.73 0.05
N VAL A 51 -7.90 -14.62 1.37
CA VAL A 51 -8.64 -15.62 2.15
C VAL A 51 -10.11 -15.64 1.75
N LYS A 52 -10.78 -14.47 1.71
CA LYS A 52 -12.23 -14.40 1.51
C LYS A 52 -12.68 -14.72 0.08
N LEU A 53 -11.94 -14.26 -0.92
CA LEU A 53 -12.34 -14.40 -2.33
C LEU A 53 -11.69 -15.62 -3.01
N TYR A 54 -10.53 -16.05 -2.53
CA TYR A 54 -9.73 -17.08 -3.18
C TYR A 54 -9.49 -18.32 -2.34
N GLY A 55 -9.85 -18.34 -1.06
CA GLY A 55 -9.70 -19.49 -0.18
C GLY A 55 -8.23 -19.80 0.17
N LEU A 56 -7.33 -18.82 0.05
CA LEU A 56 -5.94 -18.97 0.45
C LEU A 56 -5.83 -19.04 1.98
N THR A 57 -4.73 -19.61 2.48
CA THR A 57 -4.46 -19.77 3.91
C THR A 57 -3.16 -19.05 4.29
N VAL A 58 -3.15 -18.40 5.45
CA VAL A 58 -1.94 -17.76 6.00
C VAL A 58 -1.10 -18.82 6.70
N VAL A 59 0.14 -19.01 6.24
CA VAL A 59 1.07 -20.02 6.79
C VAL A 59 2.21 -19.40 7.60
N ALA A 60 2.53 -18.13 7.37
CA ALA A 60 3.60 -17.40 8.04
C ALA A 60 3.23 -15.93 8.18
N LYS A 61 3.89 -15.23 9.11
CA LYS A 61 3.79 -13.77 9.29
C LYS A 61 5.16 -13.15 9.51
N GLU A 62 5.31 -11.89 9.10
CA GLU A 62 6.51 -11.11 9.37
C GLU A 62 6.60 -10.74 10.85
N ILE A 63 7.82 -10.75 11.40
CA ILE A 63 8.15 -10.34 12.77
C ILE A 63 9.24 -9.28 12.67
N TYR A 64 9.03 -8.11 13.27
CA TYR A 64 9.98 -7.02 13.24
C TYR A 64 10.67 -6.86 14.59
N ASP A 65 11.95 -6.47 14.58
CA ASP A 65 12.82 -6.38 15.76
C ASP A 65 12.29 -5.45 16.86
N GLN A 66 11.48 -4.45 16.48
CA GLN A 66 10.92 -3.45 17.39
C GLN A 66 9.51 -3.79 17.90
N GLY A 67 8.99 -4.95 17.51
CA GLY A 67 7.68 -5.44 17.92
C GLY A 67 6.91 -6.12 16.80
N ASN A 68 5.93 -6.93 17.19
CA ASN A 68 5.09 -7.69 16.26
C ASN A 68 4.02 -6.84 15.56
N CYS A 69 3.93 -5.54 15.83
CA CYS A 69 2.84 -4.69 15.38
C CYS A 69 3.35 -3.58 14.47
N VAL A 70 2.79 -3.52 13.26
CA VAL A 70 2.99 -2.38 12.35
C VAL A 70 1.87 -1.38 12.58
N PHE A 71 2.23 -0.15 12.97
CA PHE A 71 1.29 0.95 13.11
C PHE A 71 1.08 1.69 11.79
N ALA A 72 -0.18 1.98 11.47
CA ALA A 72 -0.57 2.92 10.45
C ALA A 72 -0.43 4.35 11.00
N VAL A 73 0.22 5.24 10.26
CA VAL A 73 0.43 6.63 10.67
C VAL A 73 0.07 7.61 9.56
N ALA A 74 -0.48 8.76 9.96
CA ALA A 74 -0.65 9.92 9.11
C ALA A 74 0.50 10.89 9.38
N VAL A 75 1.29 11.20 8.36
CA VAL A 75 2.49 12.03 8.47
C VAL A 75 2.26 13.33 7.73
N ALA A 76 2.58 14.45 8.38
CA ALA A 76 2.48 15.78 7.81
C ALA A 76 3.73 16.59 8.17
N LYS A 77 3.97 17.68 7.43
CA LYS A 77 5.02 18.63 7.78
C LYS A 77 4.66 19.35 9.08
N ARG A 78 5.66 19.67 9.90
CA ARG A 78 5.42 20.33 11.19
C ARG A 78 4.73 21.68 10.96
N GLY A 79 3.61 21.90 11.67
CA GLY A 79 2.87 23.15 11.64
C GLY A 79 2.00 23.36 10.40
N THR A 80 1.89 22.38 9.48
CA THR A 80 1.11 22.54 8.26
C THR A 80 -0.30 21.98 8.35
N LEU A 81 -0.56 21.03 9.25
CA LEU A 81 -1.82 20.28 9.25
C LEU A 81 -2.19 19.77 10.65
N ASP A 82 -3.47 19.86 10.97
CA ASP A 82 -4.10 19.19 12.11
C ASP A 82 -4.86 17.97 11.60
N ILE A 83 -4.75 16.83 12.30
CA ILE A 83 -5.45 15.60 11.98
C ILE A 83 -6.98 15.76 11.96
N GLN A 84 -7.51 16.78 12.66
CA GLN A 84 -8.94 17.12 12.64
C GLN A 84 -9.37 17.82 11.34
N ARG A 85 -8.43 18.28 10.50
CA ARG A 85 -8.70 19.15 9.34
C ARG A 85 -8.11 18.59 8.05
N LEU A 86 -8.46 17.35 7.73
CA LEU A 86 -7.97 16.65 6.53
C LEU A 86 -8.82 16.91 5.27
N ARG A 87 -10.02 17.50 5.40
CA ARG A 87 -10.86 17.82 4.25
C ARG A 87 -10.20 18.88 3.36
N GLY A 88 -10.16 18.63 2.06
CA GLY A 88 -9.62 19.54 1.05
C GLY A 88 -8.09 19.57 0.98
N VAL A 89 -7.37 18.71 1.72
CA VAL A 89 -5.91 18.64 1.63
C VAL A 89 -5.47 17.70 0.51
N ARG A 90 -4.21 17.79 0.10
CA ARG A 90 -3.59 16.84 -0.83
C ARG A 90 -3.05 15.64 -0.07
N SER A 91 -3.35 14.42 -0.51
CA SER A 91 -2.98 13.19 0.19
C SER A 91 -2.12 12.23 -0.64
N CYS A 92 -1.23 11.50 0.01
CA CYS A 92 -0.50 10.39 -0.58
C CYS A 92 -0.72 9.10 0.22
N HIS A 93 -1.02 8.02 -0.48
CA HIS A 93 -1.35 6.72 0.10
C HIS A 93 -0.38 5.67 -0.44
N ASN A 94 0.10 4.76 0.41
CA ASN A 94 1.09 3.75 0.01
C ASN A 94 0.56 2.75 -1.04
N GLY A 95 -0.74 2.49 -1.04
CA GLY A 95 -1.40 1.68 -2.06
C GLY A 95 -2.88 1.53 -1.78
N ALA A 96 -3.66 1.33 -2.84
CA ALA A 96 -5.06 0.95 -2.72
C ALA A 96 -5.18 -0.38 -1.96
N ARG A 97 -6.14 -0.48 -1.03
CA ARG A 97 -6.45 -1.67 -0.21
C ARG A 97 -5.38 -2.05 0.81
N TRP A 98 -4.23 -1.39 0.81
CA TRP A 98 -3.23 -1.55 1.85
C TRP A 98 -3.77 -1.10 3.20
N THR A 99 -3.36 -1.79 4.25
CA THR A 99 -3.89 -1.60 5.59
C THR A 99 -3.59 -0.21 6.12
N SER A 100 -2.33 0.20 6.07
CA SER A 100 -1.87 1.45 6.68
C SER A 100 -2.16 2.70 5.87
N GLY A 101 -2.13 2.62 4.54
CA GLY A 101 -2.39 3.77 3.68
C GLY A 101 -3.80 3.87 3.13
N TRP A 102 -4.64 2.82 3.22
CA TRP A 102 -6.01 2.88 2.69
C TRP A 102 -7.06 2.46 3.72
N ASN A 103 -7.03 1.20 4.20
CA ASN A 103 -8.13 0.68 5.04
C ASN A 103 -8.26 1.44 6.38
N ILE A 104 -7.15 1.61 7.11
CA ILE A 104 -7.16 2.25 8.43
C ILE A 104 -7.47 3.76 8.34
N PRO A 105 -6.82 4.56 7.47
CA PRO A 105 -7.15 5.98 7.34
C PRO A 105 -8.60 6.24 6.95
N LEU A 106 -9.14 5.47 6.00
CA LEU A 106 -10.52 5.63 5.56
C LEU A 106 -11.50 5.18 6.63
N GLY A 107 -11.24 4.05 7.29
CA GLY A 107 -12.04 3.58 8.43
C GLY A 107 -12.07 4.61 9.57
N PHE A 108 -10.94 5.25 9.85
CA PHE A 108 -10.84 6.33 10.84
C PHE A 108 -11.70 7.54 10.47
N LEU A 109 -11.66 7.99 9.22
CA LEU A 109 -12.47 9.13 8.75
C LEU A 109 -13.97 8.83 8.77
N LEU A 110 -14.37 7.61 8.40
CA LEU A 110 -15.77 7.14 8.47
C LEU A 110 -16.25 7.07 9.92
N ALA A 111 -15.47 6.47 10.82
CA ALA A 111 -15.84 6.32 12.23
C ALA A 111 -16.02 7.67 12.96
N ARG A 112 -15.36 8.73 12.48
CA ARG A 112 -15.48 10.09 13.01
C ARG A 112 -16.58 10.92 12.36
N ASN A 113 -17.26 10.40 11.34
CA ASN A 113 -18.21 11.13 10.50
C ASN A 113 -17.58 12.32 9.73
N ASP A 114 -16.25 12.35 9.54
CA ASP A 114 -15.59 13.34 8.70
C ASP A 114 -15.84 13.04 7.21
N LEU A 115 -15.91 11.74 6.89
CA LEU A 115 -16.28 11.18 5.61
C LEU A 115 -17.66 10.50 5.76
N SER A 116 -18.66 10.93 4.98
CA SER A 116 -19.97 10.28 4.94
C SER A 116 -20.06 9.45 3.67
N TRP A 117 -20.24 8.15 3.80
CA TRP A 117 -20.35 7.22 2.69
C TRP A 117 -21.66 6.45 2.77
N ASP A 118 -22.30 6.27 1.61
CA ASP A 118 -23.49 5.47 1.41
C ASP A 118 -23.10 4.37 0.41
N GLU A 119 -23.53 3.13 0.64
CA GLU A 119 -23.27 1.99 -0.23
C GLU A 119 -23.80 2.19 -1.66
N ALA A 120 -24.76 3.12 -1.86
CA ALA A 120 -25.26 3.51 -3.18
C ALA A 120 -24.21 4.17 -4.08
N GLN A 121 -23.11 4.70 -3.52
CA GLN A 121 -22.04 5.36 -4.29
C GLN A 121 -20.67 4.67 -4.09
N PRO A 122 -19.79 4.67 -5.11
CA PRO A 122 -18.45 4.13 -4.95
C PRO A 122 -17.66 4.91 -3.90
N LEU A 123 -16.99 4.20 -2.97
CA LEU A 123 -16.14 4.84 -1.96
C LEU A 123 -15.07 5.75 -2.59
N SER A 124 -14.55 5.37 -3.76
CA SER A 124 -13.57 6.17 -4.51
C SER A 124 -14.08 7.56 -4.89
N GLN A 125 -15.37 7.71 -5.17
CA GLN A 125 -15.99 9.00 -5.47
C GLN A 125 -15.98 9.90 -4.23
N VAL A 126 -16.44 9.37 -3.09
CA VAL A 126 -16.49 10.13 -1.83
C VAL A 126 -15.09 10.56 -1.38
N ILE A 127 -14.09 9.69 -1.54
CA ILE A 127 -12.69 10.03 -1.25
C ILE A 127 -12.20 11.17 -2.15
N SER A 128 -12.57 11.14 -3.44
CA SER A 128 -12.16 12.18 -4.39
C SER A 128 -12.81 13.55 -4.14
N GLU A 129 -13.95 13.58 -3.45
CA GLU A 129 -14.61 14.81 -3.02
C GLU A 129 -14.08 15.30 -1.67
N TYR A 130 -13.56 14.39 -0.83
CA TYR A 130 -13.01 14.70 0.47
C TYR A 130 -11.61 15.31 0.40
N PHE A 131 -10.71 14.71 -0.39
CA PHE A 131 -9.37 15.24 -0.64
C PHE A 131 -9.34 16.08 -1.92
N ASN A 132 -8.57 17.17 -1.93
CA ASN A 132 -8.48 18.02 -3.12
C ASN A 132 -7.75 17.32 -4.29
N ALA A 133 -6.72 16.54 -3.96
CA ALA A 133 -6.04 15.68 -4.92
C ALA A 133 -5.32 14.57 -4.15
N SER A 134 -5.14 13.41 -4.80
CA SER A 134 -4.51 12.25 -4.18
C SER A 134 -3.56 11.54 -5.13
N CYS A 135 -2.59 10.81 -4.58
CA CYS A 135 -1.94 9.70 -5.27
C CYS A 135 -2.24 8.41 -4.51
N ILE A 136 -2.96 7.52 -5.18
CA ILE A 136 -3.39 6.23 -4.63
C ILE A 136 -3.10 5.13 -5.66
N PRO A 137 -1.88 4.59 -5.67
CA PRO A 137 -1.48 3.55 -6.61
C PRO A 137 -2.44 2.35 -6.59
N GLY A 138 -2.82 1.87 -7.78
CA GLY A 138 -3.73 0.72 -7.95
C GLY A 138 -5.20 1.06 -8.20
N VAL A 139 -5.61 2.33 -8.13
CA VAL A 139 -6.99 2.74 -8.48
C VAL A 139 -7.12 3.36 -9.86
N GLY A 140 -6.03 3.53 -10.63
CA GLY A 140 -6.01 4.34 -11.85
C GLY A 140 -7.01 3.94 -12.94
N VAL A 141 -7.40 2.67 -13.03
CA VAL A 141 -8.42 2.20 -13.98
C VAL A 141 -9.84 2.50 -13.50
N ALA A 142 -10.11 2.35 -12.20
CA ALA A 142 -11.45 2.48 -11.63
C ALA A 142 -11.78 3.91 -11.18
N ALA A 143 -10.77 4.68 -10.77
CA ALA A 143 -10.91 6.01 -10.20
C ALA A 143 -9.67 6.88 -10.53
N PRO A 144 -9.47 7.28 -11.80
CA PRO A 144 -8.31 8.04 -12.24
C PRO A 144 -8.14 9.38 -11.50
N GLN A 145 -9.22 9.96 -10.98
CA GLN A 145 -9.19 11.20 -10.20
C GLN A 145 -8.38 11.09 -8.90
N LEU A 146 -8.32 9.88 -8.31
CA LEU A 146 -7.53 9.59 -7.11
C LEU A 146 -6.04 9.41 -7.40
N CYS A 147 -5.63 9.48 -8.67
CA CYS A 147 -4.24 9.37 -9.09
C CYS A 147 -3.65 10.71 -9.54
N ALA A 148 -4.36 11.82 -9.33
CA ALA A 148 -3.97 13.15 -9.82
C ALA A 148 -2.54 13.57 -9.42
N LEU A 149 -2.05 13.12 -8.27
CA LEU A 149 -0.72 13.46 -7.74
C LEU A 149 0.38 12.43 -8.09
N CYS A 150 0.02 11.29 -8.69
CA CYS A 150 0.98 10.24 -9.02
C CYS A 150 1.95 10.67 -10.13
N GLN A 151 3.15 10.07 -10.16
CA GLN A 151 4.24 10.50 -11.04
C GLN A 151 4.79 9.40 -11.96
N GLY A 152 4.14 8.24 -12.00
CA GLY A 152 4.48 7.18 -12.95
C GLY A 152 4.30 7.65 -14.39
N GLN A 153 5.09 7.06 -15.29
CA GLN A 153 5.07 7.41 -16.70
C GLN A 153 3.70 7.10 -17.33
N LYS A 154 3.09 8.11 -17.96
CA LYS A 154 1.85 7.93 -18.73
C LYS A 154 2.18 7.43 -20.14
N SER A 155 1.49 6.39 -20.57
CA SER A 155 1.58 5.88 -21.94
C SER A 155 0.25 5.32 -22.41
N PHE A 156 -0.04 5.47 -23.70
CA PHE A 156 -1.16 4.77 -24.35
C PHE A 156 -0.86 3.29 -24.59
N VAL A 157 0.42 2.92 -24.58
CA VAL A 157 0.87 1.51 -24.60
C VAL A 157 0.81 0.99 -23.17
N ARG A 158 -0.07 0.03 -22.90
CA ARG A 158 -0.32 -0.53 -21.56
C ARG A 158 0.97 -0.93 -20.84
N ASP A 159 1.85 -1.65 -21.51
CA ASP A 159 3.12 -2.16 -20.96
C ASP A 159 4.15 -1.08 -20.63
N LYS A 160 3.90 0.16 -21.03
CA LYS A 160 4.75 1.33 -20.75
C LYS A 160 4.01 2.36 -19.89
N ASN A 161 2.80 2.05 -19.44
CA ASN A 161 2.01 2.93 -18.60
C ASN A 161 2.21 2.53 -17.14
N HIS A 162 3.05 3.29 -16.46
CA HIS A 162 3.38 3.10 -15.05
C HIS A 162 2.64 4.07 -14.14
N PHE A 163 1.77 4.91 -14.71
CA PHE A 163 1.00 5.89 -13.96
C PHE A 163 0.01 5.21 -13.03
N CYS A 164 0.16 5.46 -11.73
CA CYS A 164 -0.70 4.94 -10.68
C CYS A 164 -0.73 3.40 -10.62
N GLU A 165 0.36 2.74 -11.02
CA GLU A 165 0.54 1.29 -10.98
C GLU A 165 0.92 0.83 -9.56
N THR A 166 0.55 -0.40 -9.17
CA THR A 166 1.04 -1.04 -7.93
C THR A 166 2.41 -1.69 -8.14
N SER A 167 3.35 -0.95 -8.70
CA SER A 167 4.71 -1.41 -8.98
C SER A 167 5.72 -0.32 -8.64
N SER A 168 6.98 -0.69 -8.48
CA SER A 168 8.06 0.26 -8.23
C SER A 168 8.30 1.25 -9.38
N ASN A 169 7.63 1.08 -10.53
CA ASN A 169 7.69 2.04 -11.63
C ASN A 169 6.82 3.29 -11.37
N GLU A 170 5.86 3.22 -10.45
CA GLU A 170 5.18 4.38 -9.89
C GLU A 170 6.02 4.93 -8.72
N PRO A 171 6.62 6.12 -8.83
CA PRO A 171 7.52 6.64 -7.80
C PRO A 171 6.85 6.93 -6.47
N PHE A 172 5.52 6.95 -6.37
CA PHE A 172 4.81 7.13 -5.10
C PHE A 172 4.11 5.86 -4.58
N TYR A 173 4.38 4.70 -5.19
CA TYR A 173 3.97 3.40 -4.67
C TYR A 173 4.79 2.99 -3.45
N ASP A 174 4.17 2.22 -2.56
CA ASP A 174 4.65 1.74 -1.27
C ASP A 174 4.80 2.82 -0.18
N SER A 175 5.10 2.38 1.05
CA SER A 175 5.23 3.28 2.21
C SER A 175 6.40 4.27 2.06
N GLU A 176 7.50 3.90 1.39
CA GLU A 176 8.61 4.80 1.08
C GLU A 176 8.25 5.78 -0.04
N GLY A 177 7.50 5.36 -1.06
CA GLY A 177 6.98 6.21 -2.12
C GLY A 177 5.97 7.24 -1.61
N ALA A 178 5.04 6.85 -0.74
CA ALA A 178 4.11 7.77 -0.09
C ALA A 178 4.87 8.81 0.77
N PHE A 179 5.90 8.38 1.50
CA PHE A 179 6.75 9.31 2.24
C PHE A 179 7.52 10.27 1.33
N ARG A 180 8.04 9.76 0.20
CA ARG A 180 8.72 10.55 -0.83
C ARG A 180 7.78 11.59 -1.45
N CYS A 181 6.52 11.24 -1.72
CA CYS A 181 5.50 12.20 -2.18
C CYS A 181 5.37 13.40 -1.21
N LEU A 182 5.27 13.14 0.09
CA LEU A 182 5.18 14.19 1.11
C LEU A 182 6.47 15.04 1.18
N LYS A 183 7.64 14.40 1.17
CA LYS A 183 8.94 15.09 1.20
C LYS A 183 9.10 16.03 0.01
N ASN A 184 8.68 15.58 -1.18
CA ASN A 184 8.74 16.35 -2.42
C ASN A 184 7.70 17.50 -2.48
N GLY A 185 6.84 17.64 -1.46
CA GLY A 185 5.85 18.72 -1.39
C GLY A 185 4.64 18.54 -2.33
N VAL A 186 4.47 17.33 -2.87
CA VAL A 186 3.37 17.00 -3.77
C VAL A 186 2.04 16.91 -3.01
N ALA A 187 2.10 16.45 -1.75
CA ALA A 187 0.96 16.34 -0.85
C ALA A 187 1.23 17.01 0.50
N ASP A 188 0.16 17.20 1.28
CA ASP A 188 0.18 17.81 2.61
C ASP A 188 0.19 16.75 3.73
N VAL A 189 -0.34 15.56 3.43
CA VAL A 189 -0.35 14.39 4.31
C VAL A 189 0.02 13.12 3.54
N ALA A 190 0.71 12.19 4.20
CA ALA A 190 0.92 10.83 3.70
C ALA A 190 0.49 9.78 4.72
N PHE A 191 -0.21 8.75 4.25
CA PHE A 191 -0.65 7.60 5.04
C PHE A 191 0.18 6.37 4.70
N LEU A 192 0.89 5.83 5.69
CA LEU A 192 1.94 4.82 5.50
C LEU A 192 2.28 4.09 6.81
N ASP A 193 3.16 3.09 6.72
CA ASP A 193 3.66 2.36 7.89
C ASP A 193 4.66 3.17 8.71
N HIS A 194 4.53 3.14 10.04
CA HIS A 194 5.47 3.82 10.93
C HIS A 194 6.94 3.37 10.76
N LEU A 195 7.17 2.15 10.24
CA LEU A 195 8.51 1.61 9.94
C LEU A 195 9.27 2.49 8.96
N THR A 196 8.61 3.07 7.96
CA THR A 196 9.27 3.96 6.99
C THR A 196 9.82 5.21 7.67
N ILE A 197 9.09 5.76 8.64
CA ILE A 197 9.55 6.92 9.41
C ILE A 197 10.72 6.54 10.29
N MET A 198 10.65 5.41 10.98
CA MET A 198 11.75 4.95 11.82
C MET A 198 13.02 4.64 11.01
N ARG A 199 12.90 4.08 9.79
CA ARG A 199 14.04 3.94 8.87
C ARG A 199 14.59 5.30 8.44
N ALA A 200 13.71 6.22 8.07
CA ALA A 200 14.10 7.55 7.61
C ALA A 200 14.76 8.40 8.70
N THR A 201 14.38 8.23 9.97
CA THR A 201 14.96 8.95 11.11
C THR A 201 16.12 8.21 11.77
N GLY A 202 16.58 7.09 11.19
CA GLY A 202 17.71 6.30 11.71
C GLY A 202 17.39 5.48 12.98
N ASN A 203 16.12 5.39 13.36
CA ASN A 203 15.65 4.60 14.51
C ASN A 203 15.45 3.12 14.17
N LEU A 204 15.39 2.76 12.88
CA LEU A 204 15.52 1.39 12.39
C LEU A 204 16.85 1.27 11.63
N LYS A 205 17.77 0.45 12.15
CA LYS A 205 18.89 -0.02 11.35
C LYS A 205 18.34 -0.96 10.29
N LYS A 206 18.81 -0.82 9.05
CA LYS A 206 18.48 -1.75 7.96
C LYS A 206 18.81 -3.16 8.46
N SER A 207 17.79 -3.95 8.76
CA SER A 207 17.95 -5.39 8.86
C SER A 207 18.42 -5.80 7.47
N ASP A 208 19.66 -6.27 7.37
CA ASP A 208 20.23 -6.80 6.14
C ASP A 208 19.23 -7.81 5.57
N SER A 209 18.56 -7.39 4.51
CA SER A 209 17.63 -8.21 3.76
C SER A 209 18.43 -9.35 3.14
N PHE A 210 18.07 -10.58 3.52
CA PHE A 210 18.49 -11.82 2.89
C PHE A 210 18.20 -11.82 1.38
#